data_AF-A0A2V9PNR5-F1
#
_entry.id   AF-A0A2V9PNR5-F1
#
_cell.length_a   1.000
_cell.length_b   1.000
_cell.length_c   1.000
_cell.angle_alpha   90.00
_cell.angle_beta   90.00
_cell.angle_gamma   90.00
#
_symmetry.space_group_name_H-M   'P 1'
#
loop_
_entity.id
_entity.type
_entity.pdbx_description
1 polymer ?
#
loop_
_entity_poly.entity_id
_entity_poly.type
_entity_poly.pdbx_seq_one_letter_code
_entity_poly.pdbx_strand_id
1 'polypeptide(L)'
;MKMSRILKVMFAALVVTVLGLSASGAFAQSGSHTSSQFQGPKANKGTVTHSTKDGKSVLTLSDDFVVPDTPDPHWQVVDSDGNVYLLDKLKTKAFIGTNYKKEIVLPSYVKNVSKVVIWCACAEVNLARRSCNSG
;
A
#
# COMPACT_ATOMS: atom_id res chain seq x y z
N MET A 1 -43.04 -35.34 49.83
CA MET A 1 -42.41 -34.00 49.76
C MET A 1 -41.35 -34.02 48.66
N LYS A 2 -41.25 -32.90 47.93
CA LYS A 2 -40.70 -32.76 46.58
C LYS A 2 -39.23 -32.32 46.66
N MET A 3 -38.30 -33.14 46.15
CA MET A 3 -36.86 -32.83 46.16
C MET A 3 -36.61 -31.58 45.30
N SER A 4 -36.11 -30.53 45.95
CA SER A 4 -35.99 -29.17 45.43
C SER A 4 -34.88 -29.03 44.39
N ARG A 5 -35.15 -28.22 43.35
CA ARG A 5 -34.31 -27.96 42.15
C ARG A 5 -33.01 -27.20 42.43
N ILE A 6 -32.56 -27.17 43.67
CA ILE A 6 -31.44 -26.35 44.16
C ILE A 6 -30.10 -27.10 44.00
N LEU A 7 -30.11 -28.42 43.81
CA LEU A 7 -28.89 -29.23 43.68
C LEU A 7 -28.22 -29.14 42.30
N LYS A 8 -28.86 -28.54 41.29
CA LYS A 8 -28.32 -28.45 39.91
C LYS A 8 -27.55 -27.16 39.60
N VAL A 9 -27.47 -26.21 40.52
CA VAL A 9 -26.94 -24.86 40.24
C VAL A 9 -25.48 -24.68 40.70
N MET A 10 -24.90 -25.67 41.39
CA MET A 10 -23.55 -25.57 41.97
C MET A 10 -22.40 -25.99 41.02
N PHE A 11 -22.67 -26.26 39.73
CA PHE A 11 -21.65 -26.64 38.73
C PHE A 11 -21.27 -25.54 37.74
N ALA A 12 -21.69 -24.28 37.97
CA ALA A 12 -21.53 -23.18 37.01
C ALA A 12 -20.72 -21.98 37.55
N ALA A 13 -19.71 -22.23 38.39
CA ALA A 13 -18.85 -21.15 38.89
C ALA A 13 -17.40 -21.63 39.13
N LEU A 14 -16.64 -21.80 38.05
CA LEU A 14 -15.19 -21.67 38.10
C LEU A 14 -14.70 -20.97 36.82
N VAL A 15 -15.02 -19.67 36.72
CA VAL A 15 -14.33 -18.74 35.84
C VAL A 15 -13.04 -18.35 36.56
N VAL A 16 -11.91 -18.94 36.15
CA VAL A 16 -10.57 -18.43 36.52
C VAL A 16 -9.99 -17.72 35.31
N THR A 17 -10.03 -16.41 35.45
CA THR A 17 -9.29 -15.34 34.79
C THR A 17 -7.84 -15.73 34.46
N VAL A 18 -7.50 -15.75 33.17
CA VAL A 18 -6.14 -15.48 32.67
C VAL A 18 -6.27 -14.53 31.48
N LEU A 19 -6.51 -13.26 31.81
CA LEU A 19 -6.36 -12.11 30.94
C LEU A 19 -5.16 -11.34 31.49
N GLY A 20 -4.03 -11.36 30.78
CA GLY A 20 -2.88 -10.52 31.12
C GLY A 20 -1.60 -10.98 30.45
N LEU A 21 -1.06 -10.09 29.61
CA LEU A 21 0.25 -10.12 28.96
C LEU A 21 0.35 -10.91 27.64
N SER A 22 -0.44 -10.50 26.63
CA SER A 22 0.18 -10.35 25.31
C SER A 22 1.01 -9.07 25.34
N ALA A 23 2.31 -9.23 25.60
CA ALA A 23 3.28 -8.18 25.30
C ALA A 23 3.10 -7.80 23.83
N SER A 24 2.57 -6.60 23.57
CA SER A 24 2.76 -5.93 22.29
C SER A 24 4.25 -5.64 22.21
N GLY A 25 5.00 -6.64 21.73
CA GLY A 25 6.35 -6.44 21.26
C GLY A 25 6.28 -5.45 20.11
N ALA A 26 6.36 -4.16 20.42
CA ALA A 26 6.80 -3.14 19.49
C ALA A 26 8.30 -3.38 19.24
N PHE A 27 8.61 -4.51 18.63
CA PHE A 27 9.87 -4.68 17.96
C PHE A 27 9.77 -3.84 16.69
N ALA A 28 10.73 -2.96 16.50
CA ALA A 28 10.90 -2.20 15.27
C ALA A 28 10.70 -3.14 14.07
N GLN A 29 9.57 -2.98 13.40
CA GLN A 29 9.31 -3.68 12.15
C GLN A 29 10.19 -3.02 11.10
N SER A 30 11.46 -3.42 11.07
CA SER A 30 12.29 -3.40 9.86
C SER A 30 11.76 -4.45 8.88
N GLY A 31 10.44 -4.47 8.71
CA GLY A 31 9.68 -5.42 7.93
C GLY A 31 9.11 -4.74 6.71
N SER A 32 8.78 -5.54 5.71
CA SER A 32 8.13 -5.05 4.50
C SER A 32 6.75 -4.48 4.84
N HIS A 33 6.42 -3.29 4.35
CA HIS A 33 5.11 -2.65 4.58
C HIS A 33 4.34 -2.63 3.26
N THR A 34 3.10 -3.09 3.25
CA THR A 34 2.25 -3.06 2.05
C THR A 34 1.16 -2.01 2.22
N SER A 35 0.95 -1.20 1.18
CA SER A 35 -0.09 -0.19 1.13
C SER A 35 -1.48 -0.82 1.07
N SER A 36 -2.51 -0.01 1.31
CA SER A 36 -3.85 -0.31 0.83
C SER A 36 -3.88 -0.36 -0.71
N GLN A 37 -4.98 -0.88 -1.25
CA GLN A 37 -5.19 -0.90 -2.70
C GLN A 37 -5.22 0.52 -3.28
N PHE A 38 -4.64 0.68 -4.46
CA PHE A 38 -4.77 1.91 -5.22
C PHE A 38 -6.25 2.26 -5.42
N GLN A 39 -6.53 3.56 -5.29
CA GLN A 39 -7.84 4.13 -5.51
C GLN A 39 -7.77 5.07 -6.71
N GLY A 40 -8.75 4.98 -7.61
CA GLY A 40 -8.88 5.93 -8.69
C GLY A 40 -9.61 5.34 -9.90
N PRO A 41 -10.14 6.21 -10.78
CA PRO A 41 -10.99 5.82 -11.91
C PRO A 41 -10.39 4.76 -12.83
N LYS A 42 -9.05 4.68 -12.91
CA LYS A 42 -8.30 3.77 -13.79
C LYS A 42 -7.41 2.77 -13.04
N ALA A 43 -7.25 2.91 -11.74
CA ALA A 43 -6.43 2.04 -10.90
C ALA A 43 -7.19 1.74 -9.61
N ASN A 44 -7.96 0.65 -9.62
CA ASN A 44 -8.77 0.19 -8.48
C ASN A 44 -8.27 -1.16 -7.92
N LYS A 45 -7.09 -1.59 -8.36
CA LYS A 45 -6.48 -2.88 -8.00
C LYS A 45 -4.98 -2.69 -7.81
N GLY A 46 -4.38 -3.66 -7.13
CA GLY A 46 -2.98 -3.67 -6.79
C GLY A 46 -2.59 -2.80 -5.60
N THR A 47 -1.42 -3.10 -5.05
CA THR A 47 -0.81 -2.47 -3.88
C THR A 47 0.66 -2.16 -4.16
N VAL A 48 1.28 -1.39 -3.28
CA VAL A 48 2.74 -1.19 -3.25
C VAL A 48 3.29 -1.81 -1.98
N THR A 49 4.34 -2.59 -2.14
CA THR A 49 5.12 -3.10 -1.02
C THR A 49 6.43 -2.32 -0.93
N HIS A 50 6.66 -1.70 0.22
CA HIS A 50 7.94 -1.09 0.60
C HIS A 50 8.78 -2.08 1.36
N SER A 51 10.01 -2.31 0.91
CA SER A 51 10.98 -3.20 1.53
C SER A 51 12.37 -2.56 1.55
N THR A 52 13.30 -3.15 2.30
CA THR A 52 14.70 -2.75 2.30
C THR A 52 15.54 -3.85 1.65
N LYS A 53 16.25 -3.51 0.58
CA LYS A 53 17.18 -4.41 -0.12
C LYS A 53 18.54 -3.74 -0.22
N ASP A 54 19.59 -4.42 0.26
CA ASP A 54 20.96 -3.88 0.29
C ASP A 54 21.08 -2.49 0.95
N GLY A 55 20.30 -2.29 2.02
CA GLY A 55 20.25 -1.00 2.74
C GLY A 55 19.50 0.12 2.00
N LYS A 56 18.88 -0.16 0.85
CA LYS A 56 18.10 0.80 0.07
C LYS A 56 16.61 0.48 0.16
N SER A 57 15.79 1.53 0.22
CA SER A 57 14.35 1.38 0.13
C SER A 57 13.93 1.02 -1.29
N VAL A 58 13.08 0.01 -1.42
CA VAL A 58 12.56 -0.50 -2.68
C VAL A 58 11.03 -0.52 -2.63
N LEU A 59 10.39 -0.02 -3.69
CA LEU A 59 8.95 -0.10 -3.88
C LEU A 59 8.63 -1.08 -5.00
N THR A 60 7.73 -2.02 -4.72
CA THR A 60 7.31 -3.05 -5.69
C THR A 60 5.78 -3.06 -5.82
N LEU A 61 5.27 -2.94 -7.04
CA LEU A 61 3.86 -3.10 -7.36
C LEU A 61 3.48 -4.57 -7.34
N SER A 62 2.28 -4.87 -6.86
CA SER A 62 1.71 -6.20 -6.94
C SER A 62 1.41 -6.63 -8.38
N ASP A 63 1.27 -7.93 -8.59
CA ASP A 63 1.04 -8.49 -9.93
C ASP A 63 -0.32 -8.12 -10.51
N ASP A 64 -1.34 -7.97 -9.67
CA ASP A 64 -2.70 -7.56 -10.02
C ASP A 64 -2.84 -6.06 -10.30
N PHE A 65 -1.77 -5.27 -10.13
CA PHE A 65 -1.75 -3.87 -10.51
C PHE A 65 -1.92 -3.71 -12.03
N VAL A 66 -2.95 -2.96 -12.43
CA VAL A 66 -3.23 -2.63 -13.82
C VAL A 66 -2.66 -1.24 -14.11
N VAL A 67 -1.70 -1.17 -15.03
CA VAL A 67 -1.11 0.10 -15.44
C VAL A 67 -2.16 0.91 -16.21
N PRO A 68 -2.44 2.17 -15.81
CA PRO A 68 -3.37 3.02 -16.55
C PRO A 68 -2.92 3.22 -18.00
N ASP A 69 -3.86 3.12 -18.95
CA ASP A 69 -3.63 3.41 -20.37
C ASP A 69 -3.45 4.92 -20.56
N THR A 70 -2.23 5.38 -20.28
CA THR A 70 -1.81 6.78 -20.35
C THR A 70 -0.45 6.85 -21.02
N PRO A 71 -0.15 7.95 -21.73
CA PRO A 71 1.06 8.04 -22.54
C PRO A 71 2.35 8.04 -21.70
N ASP A 72 2.30 8.56 -20.47
CA ASP A 72 3.48 8.70 -19.61
C ASP A 72 3.18 8.51 -18.12
N PRO A 73 2.94 7.27 -17.65
CA PRO A 73 2.79 6.97 -16.23
C PRO A 73 4.15 6.96 -15.53
N HIS A 74 4.23 7.65 -14.39
CA HIS A 74 5.41 7.80 -13.54
C HIS A 74 5.14 7.33 -12.12
N TRP A 75 6.19 6.89 -11.46
CA TRP A 75 6.19 6.75 -10.01
C TRP A 75 6.23 8.13 -9.35
N GLN A 76 5.33 8.37 -8.40
CA GLN A 76 5.36 9.56 -7.55
C GLN A 76 5.28 9.14 -6.09
N VAL A 77 6.15 9.71 -5.28
CA VAL A 77 6.23 9.45 -3.84
C VAL A 77 5.96 10.75 -3.11
N VAL A 78 5.21 10.67 -2.02
CA VAL A 78 5.05 11.76 -1.06
C VAL A 78 5.65 11.32 0.27
N ASP A 79 6.45 12.17 0.89
CA ASP A 79 7.00 11.91 2.22
C ASP A 79 6.06 12.41 3.34
N SER A 80 6.46 12.21 4.58
CA SER A 80 5.73 12.63 5.79
C SER A 80 5.51 14.14 5.87
N ASP A 81 6.40 14.90 5.25
CA ASP A 81 6.41 16.37 5.31
C ASP A 81 5.59 16.97 4.15
N GLY A 82 5.07 16.11 3.27
CA GLY A 82 4.26 16.49 2.12
C GLY A 82 5.07 16.82 0.86
N ASN A 83 6.39 16.61 0.87
CA ASN A 83 7.20 16.83 -0.33
C ASN A 83 6.86 15.76 -1.37
N VAL A 84 6.75 16.19 -2.62
CA VAL A 84 6.37 15.33 -3.75
C VAL A 84 7.59 15.09 -4.64
N TYR A 85 7.90 13.81 -4.85
CA TYR A 85 9.00 13.36 -5.69
C TYR A 85 8.45 12.63 -6.90
N LEU A 86 8.64 13.20 -8.09
CA LEU A 86 8.42 12.50 -9.35
C LEU A 86 9.67 11.67 -9.68
N LEU A 87 9.48 10.36 -9.84
CA LEU A 87 10.55 9.38 -10.04
C LEU A 87 10.47 8.77 -11.45
N ASP A 88 11.00 7.56 -11.61
CA ASP A 88 11.10 6.86 -12.89
C ASP A 88 9.74 6.64 -13.59
N LYS A 89 9.80 6.58 -14.93
CA LYS A 89 8.68 6.14 -15.77
C LYS A 89 8.34 4.69 -15.47
N LEU A 90 7.05 4.42 -15.29
CA LEU A 90 6.52 3.08 -15.13
C LEU A 90 6.59 2.31 -16.46
N LYS A 91 6.35 2.99 -17.59
CA LYS A 91 6.46 2.41 -18.94
C LYS A 91 7.88 2.53 -19.46
N THR A 92 8.46 1.40 -19.89
CA THR A 92 9.78 1.35 -20.52
C THR A 92 9.66 0.89 -21.97
N LYS A 93 10.56 1.40 -22.82
CA LYS A 93 10.69 0.92 -24.20
C LYS A 93 11.28 -0.48 -24.17
N ALA A 94 10.56 -1.45 -24.72
CA ALA A 94 11.07 -2.78 -24.98
C ALA A 94 11.48 -2.90 -26.46
N PHE A 95 12.42 -3.80 -26.76
CA PHE A 95 12.76 -4.14 -28.16
C PHE A 95 11.56 -4.78 -28.90
N ILE A 96 10.71 -5.52 -28.16
CA ILE A 96 9.43 -6.06 -28.63
C ILE A 96 8.40 -5.84 -27.51
N GLY A 97 7.26 -5.22 -27.82
CA GLY A 97 6.16 -5.02 -26.87
C GLY A 97 6.30 -3.82 -25.93
N THR A 98 5.54 -3.82 -24.83
CA THR A 98 5.61 -2.82 -23.76
C THR A 98 6.02 -3.50 -22.46
N ASN A 99 7.06 -2.99 -21.80
CA ASN A 99 7.49 -3.46 -20.49
C ASN A 99 7.21 -2.41 -19.41
N TYR A 100 6.90 -2.87 -18.21
CA TYR A 100 6.61 -2.00 -17.06
C TYR A 100 7.60 -2.24 -15.92
N LYS A 101 8.21 -1.16 -15.42
CA LYS A 101 9.07 -1.18 -14.23
C LYS A 101 8.21 -1.22 -12.97
N LYS A 102 7.73 -2.41 -12.62
CA LYS A 102 6.94 -2.64 -11.40
C LYS A 102 7.75 -2.54 -10.10
N GLU A 103 9.07 -2.37 -10.18
CA GLU A 103 9.95 -2.18 -9.03
C GLU A 103 10.84 -0.95 -9.26
N ILE A 104 11.01 -0.14 -8.21
CA ILE A 104 11.97 0.97 -8.19
C ILE A 104 12.76 1.01 -6.88
N VAL A 105 14.03 1.41 -6.99
CA VAL A 105 14.86 1.74 -5.83
C VAL A 105 14.70 3.23 -5.55
N LEU A 106 14.36 3.58 -4.31
CA LEU A 106 14.21 4.96 -3.92
C LEU A 106 15.57 5.67 -3.87
N PRO A 107 15.68 6.87 -4.48
CA PRO A 107 16.87 7.70 -4.34
C PRO A 107 17.12 8.09 -2.88
N SER A 108 18.40 8.26 -2.52
CA SER A 108 18.81 8.56 -1.13
C SER A 108 18.30 9.90 -0.59
N TYR A 109 17.83 10.79 -1.46
CA TYR A 109 17.19 12.05 -1.06
C TYR A 109 15.75 11.86 -0.55
N VAL A 110 15.08 10.76 -0.89
CA VAL A 110 13.76 10.42 -0.35
C VAL A 110 13.95 9.74 1.00
N LYS A 111 13.63 10.44 2.09
CA LYS A 111 13.94 9.99 3.45
C LYS A 111 12.90 9.03 4.02
N ASN A 112 11.65 9.18 3.62
CA ASN A 112 10.55 8.32 4.03
C ASN A 112 9.43 8.36 2.97
N VAL A 113 8.44 7.47 3.12
CA VAL A 113 7.31 7.35 2.21
C VAL A 113 6.02 7.36 3.04
N SER A 114 5.17 8.36 2.82
CA SER A 114 3.83 8.43 3.40
C SER A 114 2.76 7.96 2.42
N LYS A 115 2.97 8.20 1.11
CA LYS A 115 2.03 7.86 0.04
C LYS A 115 2.76 7.58 -1.26
N VAL A 116 2.26 6.61 -2.03
CA VAL A 116 2.71 6.32 -3.39
C VAL A 116 1.55 6.58 -4.35
N VAL A 117 1.86 7.25 -5.46
CA VAL A 117 0.92 7.64 -6.51
C VAL A 117 1.50 7.22 -7.85
N ILE A 118 0.68 6.65 -8.72
CA ILE A 118 1.04 6.48 -10.14
C ILE A 118 0.56 7.74 -10.86
N TRP A 119 1.48 8.66 -11.08
CA TRP A 119 1.21 9.97 -11.66
C TRP A 119 1.21 9.89 -13.19
N CYS A 120 0.26 10.56 -13.83
CA CYS A 120 0.20 10.66 -15.29
C CYS A 120 0.26 12.13 -15.68
N ALA A 121 1.30 12.52 -16.43
CA ALA A 121 1.38 13.88 -16.97
C ALA A 121 0.35 14.05 -18.10
N CYS A 122 -0.70 14.82 -17.86
CA CYS A 122 -1.56 15.30 -18.94
C CYS A 122 -0.76 16.36 -19.71
N ALA A 123 -0.54 16.18 -21.00
CA ALA A 123 0.06 17.21 -21.85
C ALA A 123 -0.98 18.31 -22.09
N GLU A 124 -1.08 19.26 -21.17
CA GLU A 124 -1.81 20.50 -21.41
C GLU A 124 -0.89 21.46 -22.17
N VAL A 125 -0.82 21.26 -23.49
CA VAL A 125 -0.21 22.22 -24.41
C VAL A 125 -1.33 22.77 -25.29
N ASN A 126 -1.80 23.97 -24.93
CA ASN A 126 -2.59 24.91 -25.71
C ASN A 126 -4.03 24.48 -26.13
N LEU A 127 -5.01 25.06 -25.43
CA LEU A 127 -6.31 25.51 -25.95
C LEU A 127 -7.19 24.50 -26.72
N ALA A 128 -7.37 23.28 -26.22
CA ALA A 128 -8.60 22.52 -26.44
C ALA A 128 -8.73 21.40 -25.40
N ARG A 129 -9.68 21.58 -24.49
CA ARG A 129 -10.18 20.63 -23.48
C ARG A 129 -9.96 19.15 -23.85
N ARG A 130 -9.04 18.49 -23.13
CA ARG A 130 -9.25 17.13 -22.65
C ARG A 130 -9.00 17.13 -21.16
N SER A 131 -10.09 17.23 -20.41
CA SER A 131 -10.02 16.92 -18.99
C SER A 131 -9.47 15.50 -18.86
N CYS A 132 -8.44 15.32 -18.03
CA CYS A 132 -8.27 14.04 -17.34
C CYS A 132 -9.46 13.89 -16.41
N ASN A 133 -10.64 13.62 -16.97
CA ASN A 133 -11.83 13.35 -16.20
C ASN A 133 -11.64 11.98 -15.59
N SER A 134 -11.46 11.97 -14.28
CA SER A 134 -11.77 10.85 -13.42
C SER A 134 -13.26 10.56 -13.50
N GLY A 135 -13.67 9.90 -14.58
CA GLY A 135 -14.99 9.29 -14.78
C GLY A 135 -14.88 7.79 -14.74
#